data_AF-A0A9D6IVV0-F1
#
_entry.id   AF-A0A9D6IVV0-F1
#
_cell.length_a   1.000
_cell.length_b   1.000
_cell.length_c   1.000
_cell.angle_alpha   90.00
_cell.angle_beta   90.00
_cell.angle_gamma   90.00
#
_symmetry.space_group_name_H-M   'P 1'
#
loop_
_entity.id
_entity.type
_entity.pdbx_description
1 polymer ?
#
loop_
_entity_poly.entity_id
_entity_poly.type
_entity_poly.pdbx_seq_one_letter_code
_entity_poly.pdbx_strand_id
1 'polypeptide(L)'
;MKKTVVIALGGNSFISDQTHQSVPDQYRAAERVCAHIVPLLRDPDLRLVLTHGNGPQVGFILRRSELAALELHQVPLDACVADTQGALGYQLECALRNALRRHGLARLPAAVVTLVLVDRDDPDFAHPTKPIGAFLSKERAEEHRQKDGWEVMEDAGRGWRRVVASPAPKAILDLEAVRTLLDAGFVVVAAGGGGVAVVEDESGEISGASAVVDKDLASSFLARELGAEVLVFATGVEKVYLDYGKPEQRALDAMTVAEAKRYLAEDHFKTGSMLPKVQAIIEFLEAGGRQAIITDPEHIEAAIEGRGGTRVTP
;
A
#
# COMPACT_ATOMS: atom_id res chain seq x y z
N MET A 1 -12.05 21.04 14.73
CA MET A 1 -12.43 20.51 13.38
C MET A 1 -11.79 19.16 13.27
N LYS A 2 -12.53 18.12 12.83
CA LYS A 2 -11.97 16.78 12.70
C LYS A 2 -10.88 16.77 11.62
N LYS A 3 -9.69 16.25 11.93
CA LYS A 3 -8.56 16.13 11.00
C LYS A 3 -8.42 14.69 10.54
N THR A 4 -8.50 14.43 9.25
CA THR A 4 -8.28 13.08 8.72
C THR A 4 -6.82 12.89 8.33
N VAL A 5 -6.23 11.81 8.84
CA VAL A 5 -4.89 11.34 8.50
C VAL A 5 -5.01 9.96 7.85
N VAL A 6 -4.38 9.80 6.69
CA VAL A 6 -4.21 8.50 6.04
C VAL A 6 -2.76 8.06 6.22
N ILE A 7 -2.54 6.88 6.78
CA ILE A 7 -1.22 6.27 6.93
C ILE A 7 -1.14 5.01 6.08
N ALA A 8 -0.26 5.04 5.08
CA ALA A 8 -0.01 3.96 4.15
C ALA A 8 1.19 3.11 4.60
N LEU A 9 0.92 1.89 5.04
CA LEU A 9 1.93 0.97 5.57
C LEU A 9 2.67 0.22 4.44
N GLY A 10 3.99 0.29 4.47
CA GLY A 10 4.89 -0.38 3.54
C GLY A 10 4.93 -1.91 3.71
N GLY A 11 5.62 -2.61 2.80
CA GLY A 11 5.85 -4.06 2.95
C GLY A 11 6.68 -4.39 4.19
N ASN A 12 7.62 -3.50 4.53
CA ASN A 12 8.48 -3.60 5.71
C ASN A 12 7.70 -3.49 7.03
N SER A 13 6.45 -2.99 6.98
CA SER A 13 5.56 -2.91 8.14
C SER A 13 5.04 -4.29 8.57
N PHE A 14 5.09 -5.30 7.69
CA PHE A 14 4.61 -6.66 7.99
C PHE A 14 5.71 -7.73 7.86
N ILE A 15 6.72 -7.50 7.03
CA ILE A 15 7.88 -8.38 6.89
C ILE A 15 9.13 -7.55 7.09
N SER A 16 9.84 -7.74 8.21
CA SER A 16 11.03 -6.95 8.51
C SER A 16 12.24 -7.36 7.68
N ASP A 17 12.38 -8.66 7.38
CA ASP A 17 13.53 -9.23 6.69
C ASP A 17 13.25 -10.65 6.17
N GLN A 18 14.26 -11.28 5.55
CA GLN A 18 14.14 -12.60 4.95
C GLN A 18 13.92 -13.75 5.93
N THR A 19 14.29 -13.58 7.20
CA THR A 19 14.13 -14.60 8.24
C THR A 19 12.82 -14.47 9.02
N HIS A 20 12.14 -13.31 8.92
CA HIS A 20 10.91 -13.00 9.64
C HIS A 20 9.73 -12.83 8.67
N GLN A 21 9.35 -13.92 7.99
CA GLN A 21 8.28 -13.94 7.00
C GLN A 21 7.04 -14.72 7.44
N SER A 22 7.10 -15.41 8.58
CA SER A 22 6.02 -16.28 9.04
C SER A 22 4.77 -15.50 9.40
N VAL A 23 3.60 -16.15 9.43
CA VAL A 23 2.35 -15.51 9.87
C VAL A 23 2.51 -14.92 11.29
N PRO A 24 3.07 -15.64 12.29
CA PRO A 24 3.36 -15.04 13.59
C PRO A 24 4.28 -13.80 13.55
N ASP A 25 5.25 -13.75 12.65
CA ASP A 25 6.11 -12.56 12.51
C ASP A 25 5.33 -11.35 11.99
N GLN A 26 4.38 -11.57 11.09
CA GLN A 26 3.49 -10.52 10.59
C GLN A 26 2.59 -9.95 11.70
N TYR A 27 2.09 -10.79 12.62
CA TYR A 27 1.38 -10.30 13.82
C TYR A 27 2.27 -9.42 14.70
N ARG A 28 3.50 -9.86 14.98
CA ARG A 28 4.45 -9.06 15.78
C ARG A 28 4.79 -7.73 15.10
N ALA A 29 4.92 -7.74 13.77
CA ALA A 29 5.17 -6.54 12.99
C ALA A 29 3.97 -5.57 13.07
N ALA A 30 2.74 -6.07 12.91
CA ALA A 30 1.52 -5.28 13.09
C ALA A 30 1.42 -4.69 14.51
N GLU A 31 1.77 -5.46 15.55
CA GLU A 31 1.82 -4.98 16.93
C GLU A 31 2.81 -3.82 17.13
N ARG A 32 4.04 -3.95 16.60
CA ARG A 32 5.04 -2.88 16.67
C ARG A 32 4.56 -1.62 15.99
N VAL A 33 4.08 -1.73 14.75
CA VAL A 33 3.61 -0.57 13.97
C VAL A 33 2.44 0.12 14.67
N CYS A 34 1.46 -0.65 15.16
CA CYS A 34 0.31 -0.09 15.88
C CYS A 34 0.71 0.61 17.19
N ALA A 35 1.79 0.17 17.86
CA ALA A 35 2.29 0.82 19.06
C ALA A 35 2.76 2.26 18.82
N HIS A 36 3.28 2.57 17.62
CA HIS A 36 3.70 3.93 17.23
C HIS A 36 2.54 4.78 16.68
N ILE A 37 1.47 4.16 16.21
CA ILE A 37 0.31 4.85 15.61
C ILE A 37 -0.73 5.22 16.68
N VAL A 38 -1.04 4.31 17.61
CA VAL A 38 -2.10 4.53 18.60
C VAL A 38 -1.91 5.77 19.49
N PRO A 39 -0.70 6.20 19.88
CA PRO A 39 -0.49 7.46 20.61
C PRO A 39 -1.12 8.68 19.93
N LEU A 40 -1.15 8.73 18.59
CA LEU A 40 -1.77 9.82 17.81
C LEU A 40 -3.26 9.97 18.09
N LEU A 41 -3.95 8.87 18.44
CA LEU A 41 -5.39 8.84 18.67
C LEU A 41 -5.81 9.43 20.03
N ARG A 42 -4.83 9.88 20.83
CA ARG A 42 -5.08 10.72 22.01
C ARG A 42 -5.71 12.07 21.63
N ASP A 43 -5.46 12.57 20.42
CA ASP A 43 -6.18 13.72 19.87
C ASP A 43 -7.61 13.27 19.51
N PRO A 44 -8.66 13.73 20.21
CA PRO A 44 -10.05 13.33 19.95
C PRO A 44 -10.57 13.79 18.58
N ASP A 45 -9.97 14.82 17.99
CA ASP A 45 -10.35 15.36 16.69
C ASP A 45 -9.68 14.62 15.53
N LEU A 46 -8.69 13.76 15.78
CA LEU A 46 -8.01 12.98 14.75
C LEU A 46 -8.85 11.79 14.29
N ARG A 47 -9.15 11.72 12.99
CA ARG A 47 -9.70 10.54 12.30
C ARG A 47 -8.56 9.83 11.56
N LEU A 48 -8.48 8.51 11.70
CA LEU A 48 -7.35 7.73 11.18
C LEU A 48 -7.84 6.65 10.22
N VAL A 49 -7.23 6.63 9.04
CA VAL A 49 -7.31 5.53 8.08
C VAL A 49 -5.92 4.92 7.94
N LEU A 50 -5.85 3.59 8.03
CA LEU A 50 -4.68 2.82 7.65
C LEU A 50 -4.93 2.15 6.32
N THR A 51 -3.96 2.22 5.42
CA THR A 51 -3.86 1.30 4.29
C THR A 51 -2.58 0.49 4.43
N HIS A 52 -2.42 -0.54 3.62
CA HIS A 52 -1.19 -1.32 3.63
C HIS A 52 -0.88 -1.91 2.25
N GLY A 53 0.39 -2.26 2.04
CA GLY A 53 0.77 -3.17 0.96
C GLY A 53 0.51 -4.63 1.31
N ASN A 54 0.54 -5.50 0.30
CA ASN A 54 0.39 -6.94 0.47
C ASN A 54 1.35 -7.76 -0.42
N GLY A 55 2.31 -7.14 -1.10
CA GLY A 55 3.11 -7.78 -2.16
C GLY A 55 3.71 -9.14 -1.79
N PRO A 56 4.43 -9.27 -0.65
CA PRO A 56 4.90 -10.58 -0.20
C PRO A 56 3.77 -11.55 0.14
N GLN A 57 2.72 -11.08 0.82
CA GLN A 57 1.61 -11.90 1.29
C GLN A 57 0.79 -12.47 0.13
N VAL A 58 0.46 -11.66 -0.87
CA VAL A 58 -0.24 -12.10 -2.08
C VAL A 58 0.63 -13.08 -2.86
N GLY A 59 1.95 -12.84 -2.93
CA GLY A 59 2.91 -13.78 -3.50
C GLY A 59 2.94 -15.13 -2.77
N PHE A 60 2.82 -15.14 -1.45
CA PHE A 60 2.74 -16.39 -0.68
C PHE A 60 1.42 -17.14 -0.91
N ILE A 61 0.30 -16.43 -1.05
CA ILE A 61 -1.00 -17.07 -1.36
C ILE A 61 -0.96 -17.67 -2.77
N LEU A 62 -0.49 -16.93 -3.77
CA LEU A 62 -0.31 -17.44 -5.13
C LEU A 62 0.57 -18.69 -5.14
N ARG A 63 1.71 -18.67 -4.44
CA ARG A 63 2.60 -19.83 -4.35
C ARG A 63 1.93 -21.03 -3.68
N ARG A 64 1.15 -20.84 -2.63
CA ARG A 64 0.37 -21.93 -2.00
C ARG A 64 -0.64 -22.50 -2.98
N SER A 65 -1.34 -21.63 -3.72
CA SER A 65 -2.30 -22.01 -4.76
C SER A 65 -1.63 -22.83 -5.88
N GLU A 66 -0.46 -22.42 -6.35
CA GLU A 66 0.31 -23.15 -7.36
C GLU A 66 0.75 -24.54 -6.88
N LEU A 67 1.21 -24.65 -5.63
CA LEU A 67 1.62 -25.92 -5.02
C LEU A 67 0.43 -26.88 -4.82
N ALA A 68 -0.76 -26.34 -4.58
CA ALA A 68 -1.99 -27.13 -4.40
C ALA A 68 -2.71 -27.47 -5.72
N ALA A 69 -2.21 -27.00 -6.87
CA ALA A 69 -2.92 -27.05 -8.15
C ALA A 69 -3.21 -28.49 -8.68
N LEU A 70 -2.55 -29.51 -8.13
CA LEU A 70 -2.82 -30.91 -8.47
C LEU A 70 -4.06 -31.48 -7.77
N GLU A 71 -4.53 -30.82 -6.70
CA GLU A 71 -5.67 -31.27 -5.88
C GLU A 71 -6.82 -30.25 -5.87
N LEU A 72 -6.51 -28.97 -6.01
CA LEU A 72 -7.46 -27.86 -5.98
C LEU A 72 -7.28 -26.92 -7.17
N HIS A 73 -8.33 -26.17 -7.51
CA HIS A 73 -8.23 -25.10 -8.50
C HIS A 73 -7.33 -23.98 -8.00
N GLN A 74 -6.69 -23.26 -8.94
CA GLN A 74 -5.92 -22.08 -8.59
C GLN A 74 -6.83 -20.92 -8.22
N VAL A 75 -6.40 -20.13 -7.23
CA VAL A 75 -7.08 -18.91 -6.79
C VAL A 75 -6.63 -17.75 -7.68
N PRO A 76 -7.56 -16.98 -8.27
CA PRO A 76 -7.19 -15.85 -9.11
C PRO A 76 -6.61 -14.70 -8.28
N LEU A 77 -5.90 -13.79 -8.94
CA LEU A 77 -5.09 -12.77 -8.28
C LEU A 77 -5.92 -11.78 -7.44
N ASP A 78 -7.04 -11.32 -7.98
CA ASP A 78 -8.02 -10.46 -7.32
C ASP A 78 -8.55 -11.11 -6.02
N ALA A 79 -8.90 -12.39 -6.07
CA ALA A 79 -9.30 -13.13 -4.87
C ALA A 79 -8.14 -13.26 -3.86
N CYS A 80 -6.91 -13.48 -4.34
CA CYS A 80 -5.73 -13.47 -3.45
C CYS A 80 -5.53 -12.08 -2.80
N VAL A 81 -5.79 -10.98 -3.51
CA VAL A 81 -5.77 -9.64 -2.93
C VAL A 81 -6.86 -9.51 -1.85
N ALA A 82 -8.09 -9.95 -2.13
CA ALA A 82 -9.18 -9.97 -1.15
C ALA A 82 -8.81 -10.78 0.11
N ASP A 83 -8.25 -11.97 -0.05
CA ASP A 83 -7.76 -12.81 1.05
C ASP A 83 -6.72 -12.06 1.91
N THR A 84 -5.77 -11.37 1.27
CA THR A 84 -4.77 -10.59 2.01
C THR A 84 -5.35 -9.37 2.72
N GLN A 85 -6.43 -8.76 2.21
CA GLN A 85 -7.12 -7.69 2.93
C GLN A 85 -7.76 -8.23 4.21
N GLY A 86 -8.45 -9.37 4.12
CA GLY A 86 -9.01 -10.03 5.30
C GLY A 86 -7.94 -10.44 6.31
N ALA A 87 -6.87 -11.10 5.84
CA ALA A 87 -5.81 -11.60 6.71
C ALA A 87 -5.00 -10.49 7.40
N LEU A 88 -4.57 -9.46 6.66
CA LEU A 88 -3.79 -8.34 7.23
C LEU A 88 -4.69 -7.36 7.98
N GLY A 89 -5.91 -7.13 7.52
CA GLY A 89 -6.92 -6.36 8.22
C GLY A 89 -7.23 -6.96 9.59
N TYR A 90 -7.40 -8.28 9.67
CA TYR A 90 -7.56 -9.00 10.93
C TYR A 90 -6.35 -8.83 11.87
N GLN A 91 -5.13 -9.00 11.36
CA GLN A 91 -3.90 -8.78 12.15
C GLN A 91 -3.82 -7.36 12.72
N LEU A 92 -4.10 -6.36 11.90
CA LEU A 92 -4.13 -4.96 12.31
C LEU A 92 -5.24 -4.69 13.32
N GLU A 93 -6.43 -5.25 13.14
CA GLU A 93 -7.52 -5.13 14.11
C GLU A 93 -7.12 -5.68 15.48
N CYS A 94 -6.53 -6.87 15.54
CA CYS A 94 -6.02 -7.44 16.79
C CYS A 94 -4.98 -6.52 17.45
N ALA A 95 -4.00 -6.05 16.67
CA ALA A 95 -2.94 -5.18 17.16
C ALA A 95 -3.49 -3.84 17.67
N LEU A 96 -4.38 -3.20 16.90
CA LEU A 96 -5.03 -1.94 17.25
C LEU A 96 -5.90 -2.09 18.50
N ARG A 97 -6.75 -3.11 18.60
CA ARG A 97 -7.60 -3.34 19.79
C ARG A 97 -6.76 -3.47 21.05
N ASN A 98 -5.67 -4.23 20.99
CA ASN A 98 -4.77 -4.41 22.11
C ASN A 98 -4.03 -3.12 22.48
N ALA A 99 -3.52 -2.39 21.49
CA ALA A 99 -2.83 -1.12 21.71
C ALA A 99 -3.77 -0.03 22.25
N LEU A 100 -4.96 0.14 21.67
CA LEU A 100 -6.00 1.07 22.14
C LEU A 100 -6.37 0.79 23.59
N ARG A 101 -6.58 -0.48 23.95
CA ARG A 101 -6.85 -0.89 25.34
C ARG A 101 -5.71 -0.52 26.29
N ARG A 102 -4.45 -0.78 25.91
CA ARG A 102 -3.27 -0.40 26.72
C ARG A 102 -3.17 1.11 26.95
N HIS A 103 -3.62 1.91 25.99
CA HIS A 103 -3.65 3.37 26.08
C HIS A 103 -4.94 3.93 26.70
N GLY A 104 -5.87 3.09 27.14
CA GLY A 104 -7.14 3.53 27.73
C GLY A 104 -8.08 4.23 26.73
N LEU A 105 -7.91 3.99 25.43
CA LEU A 105 -8.71 4.61 24.38
C LEU A 105 -9.91 3.73 24.01
N ALA A 106 -11.12 4.30 24.05
CA ALA A 106 -12.37 3.60 23.78
C ALA A 106 -12.73 3.46 22.28
N ARG A 107 -11.80 3.77 21.38
CA ARG A 107 -12.01 3.63 19.93
C ARG A 107 -12.01 2.16 19.51
N LEU A 108 -12.64 1.86 18.38
CA LEU A 108 -12.66 0.53 17.79
C LEU A 108 -12.04 0.56 16.40
N PRO A 109 -11.22 -0.43 16.03
CA PRO A 109 -10.80 -0.58 14.65
C PRO A 109 -11.86 -1.36 13.84
N ALA A 110 -11.86 -1.13 12.53
CA ALA A 110 -12.66 -1.89 11.56
C ALA A 110 -11.89 -2.02 10.23
N ALA A 111 -11.70 -3.25 9.76
CA ALA A 111 -11.15 -3.54 8.45
C ALA A 111 -12.27 -3.69 7.40
N VAL A 112 -12.12 -2.98 6.28
CA VAL A 112 -13.08 -2.95 5.17
C VAL A 112 -12.43 -3.60 3.96
N VAL A 113 -13.02 -4.70 3.48
CA VAL A 113 -12.68 -5.23 2.15
C VAL A 113 -13.05 -4.15 1.15
N THR A 114 -12.06 -3.72 0.37
CA THR A 114 -12.14 -2.53 -0.49
C THR A 114 -11.96 -2.94 -1.93
N LEU A 115 -12.96 -2.64 -2.76
CA LEU A 115 -12.95 -2.78 -4.21
C LEU A 115 -12.53 -1.46 -4.85
N VAL A 116 -11.65 -1.56 -5.85
CA VAL A 116 -11.15 -0.42 -6.62
C VAL A 116 -11.48 -0.63 -8.07
N LEU A 117 -12.34 0.25 -8.59
CA LEU A 117 -12.71 0.28 -9.99
C LEU A 117 -11.51 0.78 -10.81
N VAL A 118 -11.17 0.05 -11.86
CA VAL A 118 -10.11 0.40 -12.82
C VAL A 118 -10.68 0.45 -14.22
N ASP A 119 -9.96 1.07 -15.16
CA ASP A 119 -10.43 1.10 -16.56
C ASP A 119 -10.32 -0.29 -17.18
N ARG A 120 -11.38 -0.76 -17.83
CA ARG A 120 -11.34 -2.04 -18.56
C ARG A 120 -10.38 -1.95 -19.76
N ASP A 121 -10.26 -0.76 -20.34
CA ASP A 121 -9.43 -0.51 -21.51
C ASP A 121 -8.08 0.12 -21.13
N ASP A 122 -7.65 0.00 -19.87
CA ASP A 122 -6.36 0.52 -19.43
C ASP A 122 -5.22 -0.12 -20.24
N PRO A 123 -4.30 0.67 -20.83
CA PRO A 123 -3.17 0.15 -21.61
C PRO A 123 -2.30 -0.86 -20.86
N ASP A 124 -2.26 -0.81 -19.53
CA ASP A 124 -1.50 -1.75 -18.70
C ASP A 124 -1.99 -3.20 -18.83
N PHE A 125 -3.26 -3.42 -19.23
CA PHE A 125 -3.76 -4.77 -19.51
C PHE A 125 -3.11 -5.38 -20.76
N ALA A 126 -2.81 -4.55 -21.77
CA ALA A 126 -2.09 -4.99 -22.96
C ALA A 126 -0.58 -5.09 -22.73
N HIS A 127 -0.03 -4.28 -21.82
CA HIS A 127 1.41 -4.20 -21.54
C HIS A 127 1.72 -4.28 -20.03
N PRO A 128 1.51 -5.44 -19.40
CA PRO A 128 1.72 -5.60 -17.97
C PRO A 128 3.20 -5.44 -17.60
N THR A 129 3.49 -4.61 -16.62
CA THR A 129 4.87 -4.32 -16.16
C THR A 129 5.09 -4.60 -14.68
N LYS A 130 4.04 -4.83 -13.88
CA LYS A 130 4.17 -4.94 -12.42
C LYS A 130 4.57 -6.36 -12.02
N PRO A 131 5.77 -6.58 -11.46
CA PRO A 131 6.23 -7.92 -11.13
C PRO A 131 5.59 -8.42 -9.84
N ILE A 132 5.01 -9.62 -9.88
CA ILE A 132 4.37 -10.31 -8.75
C ILE A 132 4.98 -11.70 -8.51
N GLY A 133 4.64 -12.31 -7.38
CA GLY A 133 5.09 -13.66 -7.04
C GLY A 133 6.62 -13.79 -6.83
N ALA A 134 7.08 -15.03 -6.78
CA ALA A 134 8.48 -15.40 -6.56
C ALA A 134 9.34 -15.30 -7.84
N PHE A 135 10.66 -15.29 -7.67
CA PHE A 135 11.59 -15.44 -8.80
C PHE A 135 11.53 -16.85 -9.39
N LEU A 136 11.53 -16.91 -10.72
CA LEU A 136 11.52 -18.10 -11.54
C LEU A 136 12.84 -18.20 -12.32
N SER A 137 13.21 -19.42 -12.69
CA SER A 137 14.20 -19.62 -13.75
C SER A 137 13.60 -19.24 -15.10
N LYS A 138 14.45 -19.01 -16.11
CA LYS A 138 14.00 -18.68 -17.47
C LYS A 138 13.13 -19.79 -18.06
N GLU A 139 13.52 -21.03 -17.83
CA GLU A 139 12.82 -22.22 -18.33
C GLU A 139 11.41 -22.30 -17.74
N ARG A 140 11.29 -22.12 -16.42
CA ARG A 140 9.99 -22.17 -15.74
C ARG A 140 9.09 -21.00 -16.09
N ALA A 141 9.66 -19.80 -16.28
CA ALA A 141 8.92 -18.64 -16.75
C ALA A 141 8.36 -18.87 -18.16
N GLU A 142 9.13 -19.47 -19.06
CA GLU A 142 8.68 -19.81 -20.41
C GLU A 142 7.64 -20.93 -20.41
N GLU A 143 7.75 -21.92 -19.52
CA GLU A 143 6.71 -22.94 -19.34
C GLU A 143 5.37 -22.31 -18.91
N HIS A 144 5.38 -21.39 -17.94
CA HIS A 144 4.18 -20.68 -17.51
C HIS A 144 3.61 -19.76 -18.60
N ARG A 145 4.46 -19.12 -19.41
CA ARG A 145 4.01 -18.36 -20.58
C ARG A 145 3.24 -19.24 -21.57
N GLN A 146 3.74 -20.43 -21.85
CA GLN A 146 3.13 -21.34 -22.83
C GLN A 146 1.88 -22.07 -22.31
N LYS A 147 1.91 -22.50 -21.04
CA LYS A 147 0.81 -23.30 -20.44
C LYS A 147 -0.30 -22.45 -19.86
N ASP A 148 0.06 -21.37 -19.18
CA ASP A 148 -0.86 -20.59 -18.35
C ASP A 148 -1.12 -19.19 -18.93
N GLY A 149 -0.47 -18.83 -20.04
CA GLY A 149 -0.60 -17.52 -20.69
C GLY A 149 -0.01 -16.38 -19.86
N TRP A 150 0.96 -16.66 -18.98
CA TRP A 150 1.56 -15.61 -18.16
C TRP A 150 2.46 -14.69 -18.97
N GLU A 151 2.30 -13.40 -18.75
CA GLU A 151 3.34 -12.44 -19.07
C GLU A 151 4.44 -12.51 -18.00
N VAL A 152 5.69 -12.54 -18.47
CA VAL A 152 6.87 -12.70 -17.61
C VAL A 152 7.99 -11.76 -18.08
N MET A 153 8.72 -11.18 -17.14
CA MET A 153 9.86 -10.31 -17.41
C MET A 153 11.10 -10.71 -16.60
N GLU A 154 12.27 -10.34 -17.11
CA GLU A 154 13.54 -10.42 -16.38
C GLU A 154 13.64 -9.24 -15.39
N ASP A 155 14.01 -9.52 -14.14
CA ASP A 155 14.07 -8.55 -13.05
C ASP A 155 15.52 -8.38 -12.57
N ALA A 156 16.27 -7.58 -13.34
CA ALA A 156 17.57 -7.00 -12.99
C ALA A 156 18.64 -8.02 -12.55
N GLY A 157 18.76 -9.13 -13.27
CA GLY A 157 19.72 -10.21 -13.02
C GLY A 157 19.33 -11.15 -11.88
N ARG A 158 18.19 -10.94 -11.23
CA ARG A 158 17.74 -11.75 -10.07
C ARG A 158 16.88 -12.94 -10.47
N GLY A 159 16.49 -13.03 -11.75
CA GLY A 159 15.63 -14.06 -12.30
C GLY A 159 14.43 -13.49 -13.04
N TRP A 160 13.48 -14.35 -13.35
CA TRP A 160 12.25 -14.00 -14.06
C TRP A 160 11.08 -13.87 -13.09
N ARG A 161 10.11 -13.01 -13.37
CA ARG A 161 8.89 -12.88 -12.56
C ARG A 161 7.67 -12.75 -13.45
N ARG A 162 6.53 -13.25 -12.97
CA ARG A 162 5.22 -12.97 -13.56
C ARG A 162 4.94 -11.48 -13.45
N VAL A 163 4.45 -10.87 -14.52
CA VAL A 163 3.98 -9.49 -14.53
C VAL A 163 2.48 -9.44 -14.73
N VAL A 164 1.87 -8.41 -14.16
CA VAL A 164 0.44 -8.13 -14.28
C VAL A 164 0.23 -6.64 -14.53
N ALA A 165 -0.99 -6.29 -14.95
CA ALA A 165 -1.41 -4.91 -15.14
C ALA A 165 -1.39 -4.15 -13.80
N SER A 166 -1.05 -2.85 -13.84
CA SER A 166 -1.08 -1.97 -12.67
C SER A 166 -1.84 -0.67 -12.97
N PRO A 167 -3.12 -0.78 -13.40
CA PRO A 167 -3.93 0.34 -13.83
C PRO A 167 -4.15 1.35 -12.68
N ALA A 168 -4.41 2.59 -13.06
CA ALA A 168 -4.71 3.64 -12.10
C ALA A 168 -6.11 3.46 -11.47
N PRO A 169 -6.30 3.79 -10.19
CA PRO A 169 -7.61 3.72 -9.55
C PRO A 169 -8.55 4.78 -10.13
N LYS A 170 -9.75 4.37 -10.59
CA LYS A 170 -10.82 5.28 -11.05
C LYS A 170 -11.79 5.64 -9.94
N ALA A 171 -12.14 4.66 -9.10
CA ALA A 171 -13.01 4.86 -7.95
C ALA A 171 -12.75 3.82 -6.86
N ILE A 172 -13.08 4.17 -5.61
CA ILE A 172 -13.14 3.24 -4.49
C ILE A 172 -14.61 3.00 -4.20
N LEU A 173 -15.11 1.79 -4.48
CA LEU A 173 -16.55 1.52 -4.40
C LEU A 173 -17.06 1.52 -2.96
N ASP A 174 -16.22 1.11 -2.00
CA ASP A 174 -16.55 1.05 -0.58
C ASP A 174 -16.26 2.37 0.19
N LEU A 175 -16.04 3.48 -0.53
CA LEU A 175 -15.66 4.77 0.06
C LEU A 175 -16.69 5.28 1.10
N GLU A 176 -17.98 5.09 0.84
CA GLU A 176 -19.04 5.54 1.75
C GLU A 176 -19.06 4.74 3.05
N ALA A 177 -18.76 3.44 3.00
CA ALA A 177 -18.60 2.61 4.19
C ALA A 177 -17.40 3.08 5.04
N VAL A 178 -16.27 3.35 4.40
CA VAL A 178 -15.08 3.91 5.06
C VAL A 178 -15.41 5.25 5.72
N ARG A 179 -16.10 6.15 5.01
CA ARG A 179 -16.49 7.47 5.54
C ARG A 179 -17.42 7.34 6.74
N THR A 180 -18.43 6.49 6.65
CA THR A 180 -19.40 6.24 7.72
C THR A 180 -18.71 5.76 9.00
N LEU A 181 -17.78 4.81 8.88
CA LEU A 181 -17.00 4.29 10.01
C LEU A 181 -16.10 5.38 10.62
N LEU A 182 -15.43 6.19 9.80
CA LEU A 182 -14.61 7.30 10.28
C LEU A 182 -15.43 8.35 11.03
N ASP A 183 -16.62 8.66 10.53
CA ASP A 183 -17.52 9.64 11.16
C ASP A 183 -18.08 9.14 12.49
N ALA A 184 -18.28 7.82 12.60
CA ALA A 184 -18.61 7.12 13.85
C ALA A 184 -17.41 6.96 14.81
N GLY A 185 -16.20 7.39 14.43
CA GLY A 185 -15.03 7.41 15.30
C GLY A 185 -14.18 6.13 15.28
N PHE A 186 -14.40 5.24 14.32
CA PHE A 186 -13.56 4.05 14.14
C PHE A 186 -12.18 4.41 13.60
N VAL A 187 -11.19 3.57 13.90
CA VAL A 187 -9.93 3.52 13.17
C VAL A 187 -10.12 2.56 12.01
N VAL A 188 -10.13 3.08 10.78
CA VAL A 188 -10.49 2.25 9.61
C VAL A 188 -9.24 1.70 8.95
N VAL A 189 -9.22 0.40 8.65
CA VAL A 189 -8.24 -0.22 7.75
C VAL A 189 -8.94 -0.46 6.41
N ALA A 190 -8.42 0.11 5.33
CA ALA A 190 -9.03 0.02 4.00
C ALA A 190 -7.97 0.00 2.89
N ALA A 191 -8.39 -0.24 1.65
CA ALA A 191 -7.54 -0.30 0.46
C ALA A 191 -6.29 -1.20 0.66
N GLY A 192 -6.46 -2.31 1.38
CA GLY A 192 -5.37 -3.24 1.64
C GLY A 192 -4.83 -3.82 0.33
N GLY A 193 -3.51 -3.80 0.16
CA GLY A 193 -2.87 -4.20 -1.09
C GLY A 193 -3.09 -3.24 -2.27
N GLY A 194 -3.65 -2.05 -2.04
CA GLY A 194 -4.12 -1.16 -3.10
C GLY A 194 -5.60 -1.32 -3.45
N GLY A 195 -6.30 -2.29 -2.83
CA GLY A 195 -7.68 -2.63 -3.15
C GLY A 195 -7.79 -3.79 -4.14
N VAL A 196 -8.93 -4.49 -4.14
CA VAL A 196 -9.23 -5.53 -5.13
C VAL A 196 -9.57 -4.81 -6.43
N ALA A 197 -8.76 -5.03 -7.48
CA ALA A 197 -9.03 -4.44 -8.78
C ALA A 197 -10.29 -5.07 -9.38
N VAL A 198 -11.26 -4.23 -9.76
CA VAL A 198 -12.49 -4.65 -10.42
C VAL A 198 -12.76 -3.78 -11.65
N VAL A 199 -13.45 -4.36 -12.63
CA VAL A 199 -13.95 -3.64 -13.81
C VAL A 199 -15.47 -3.71 -13.83
N GLU A 200 -16.09 -2.70 -14.43
CA GLU A 200 -17.53 -2.63 -14.66
C GLU A 200 -17.82 -2.87 -16.15
N ASP A 201 -18.85 -3.64 -16.48
CA ASP A 201 -19.29 -3.83 -17.87
C ASP A 201 -20.36 -2.82 -18.30
N GLU A 202 -20.78 -2.91 -19.57
CA GLU A 202 -21.80 -2.03 -20.15
C GLU A 202 -23.17 -2.13 -19.43
N SER A 203 -23.42 -3.23 -18.70
CA SER A 203 -24.63 -3.44 -17.92
C SER A 203 -24.52 -2.96 -16.46
N GLY A 204 -23.33 -2.52 -16.03
CA GLY A 204 -23.04 -2.12 -14.66
C GLY A 204 -22.66 -3.30 -13.75
N GLU A 205 -22.44 -4.50 -14.30
CA GLU A 205 -21.98 -5.63 -13.51
C GLU A 205 -20.47 -5.53 -13.24
N ILE A 206 -20.10 -5.79 -11.98
CA ILE A 206 -18.72 -5.69 -11.50
C ILE A 206 -18.09 -7.08 -11.47
N SER A 207 -16.89 -7.21 -12.01
CA SER A 207 -16.10 -8.44 -11.95
C SER A 207 -14.63 -8.16 -11.61
N GLY A 208 -13.98 -9.16 -11.00
CA GLY A 208 -12.56 -9.07 -10.65
C GLY A 208 -11.67 -8.95 -11.87
N ALA A 209 -10.65 -8.10 -11.78
CA ALA A 209 -9.63 -7.93 -12.81
C ALA A 209 -8.30 -8.55 -12.35
N SER A 210 -7.60 -9.24 -13.26
CA SER A 210 -6.26 -9.79 -12.98
C SER A 210 -5.19 -8.68 -13.00
N ALA A 211 -5.30 -7.74 -12.09
CA ALA A 211 -4.46 -6.56 -11.97
C ALA A 211 -4.11 -6.26 -10.51
N VAL A 212 -3.05 -5.47 -10.28
CA VAL A 212 -2.67 -4.98 -8.96
C VAL A 212 -2.61 -3.46 -9.01
N VAL A 213 -3.54 -2.80 -8.33
CA VAL A 213 -3.48 -1.35 -8.16
C VAL A 213 -2.28 -1.00 -7.28
N ASP A 214 -1.47 -0.04 -7.69
CA ASP A 214 -0.36 0.41 -6.85
C ASP A 214 -0.89 1.00 -5.54
N LYS A 215 -0.44 0.44 -4.42
CA LYS A 215 -0.91 0.84 -3.09
C LYS A 215 -0.64 2.31 -2.78
N ASP A 216 0.45 2.90 -3.29
CA ASP A 216 0.80 4.27 -2.96
C ASP A 216 -0.14 5.23 -3.72
N LEU A 217 -0.45 4.91 -4.98
CA LEU A 217 -1.49 5.59 -5.75
C LEU A 217 -2.89 5.40 -5.14
N ALA A 218 -3.25 4.17 -4.74
CA ALA A 218 -4.54 3.90 -4.08
C ALA A 218 -4.68 4.65 -2.74
N SER A 219 -3.61 4.72 -1.94
CA SER A 219 -3.58 5.49 -0.70
C SER A 219 -3.77 6.99 -0.94
N SER A 220 -3.08 7.54 -1.94
CA SER A 220 -3.26 8.93 -2.34
C SER A 220 -4.69 9.18 -2.83
N PHE A 221 -5.21 8.32 -3.70
CA PHE A 221 -6.59 8.37 -4.17
C PHE A 221 -7.58 8.38 -3.01
N LEU A 222 -7.49 7.41 -2.09
CA LEU A 222 -8.35 7.33 -0.90
C LEU A 222 -8.23 8.60 -0.03
N ALA A 223 -7.02 9.13 0.16
CA ALA A 223 -6.79 10.33 0.94
C ALA A 223 -7.47 11.57 0.32
N ARG A 224 -7.39 11.73 -1.01
CA ARG A 224 -8.09 12.80 -1.73
C ARG A 224 -9.60 12.69 -1.58
N GLU A 225 -10.14 11.50 -1.82
CA GLU A 225 -11.59 11.25 -1.75
C GLU A 225 -12.17 11.47 -0.35
N LEU A 226 -11.40 11.17 0.70
CA LEU A 226 -11.79 11.40 2.09
C LEU A 226 -11.57 12.84 2.56
N GLY A 227 -10.98 13.71 1.73
CA GLY A 227 -10.58 15.06 2.13
C GLY A 227 -9.55 15.04 3.26
N ALA A 228 -8.60 14.11 3.20
CA ALA A 228 -7.55 13.99 4.21
C ALA A 228 -6.65 15.23 4.23
N GLU A 229 -6.27 15.66 5.43
CA GLU A 229 -5.35 16.78 5.59
C GLU A 229 -3.90 16.32 5.45
N VAL A 230 -3.61 15.12 5.94
CA VAL A 230 -2.27 14.54 5.98
C VAL A 230 -2.25 13.14 5.39
N LEU A 231 -1.30 12.91 4.49
CA LEU A 231 -0.96 11.60 3.96
C LEU A 231 0.44 11.19 4.43
N VAL A 232 0.56 10.02 5.05
CA VAL A 232 1.83 9.49 5.56
C VAL A 232 2.17 8.19 4.85
N PHE A 233 3.36 8.10 4.26
CA PHE A 233 3.91 6.84 3.76
C PHE A 233 4.94 6.29 4.75
N ALA A 234 4.60 5.18 5.40
CA ALA A 234 5.51 4.45 6.28
C ALA A 234 6.34 3.45 5.46
N THR A 235 7.65 3.65 5.38
CA THR A 235 8.59 2.90 4.54
C THR A 235 9.81 2.38 5.32
N GLY A 236 10.82 1.84 4.63
CA GLY A 236 12.01 1.26 5.26
C GLY A 236 13.10 2.26 5.63
N VAL A 237 12.85 3.56 5.49
CA VAL A 237 13.82 4.62 5.76
C VAL A 237 13.13 5.77 6.47
N GLU A 238 13.85 6.39 7.41
CA GLU A 238 13.34 7.52 8.19
C GLU A 238 13.05 8.74 7.31
N LYS A 239 13.87 8.99 6.28
CA LYS A 239 13.79 10.15 5.39
C LYS A 239 13.95 9.76 3.93
N VAL A 240 13.53 10.65 3.05
CA VAL A 240 13.87 10.65 1.62
C VAL A 240 15.31 11.12 1.47
N TYR A 241 16.04 10.48 0.58
CA TYR A 241 17.42 10.85 0.27
C TYR A 241 17.55 11.17 -1.23
N LEU A 242 18.29 12.22 -1.54
CA LEU A 242 18.87 12.42 -2.86
C LEU A 242 20.14 11.59 -2.98
N ASP A 243 20.49 11.18 -4.20
CA ASP A 243 21.68 10.35 -4.45
C ASP A 243 21.75 9.09 -3.56
N TYR A 244 20.60 8.44 -3.37
CA TYR A 244 20.46 7.31 -2.46
C TYR A 244 21.44 6.16 -2.79
N GLY A 245 22.22 5.75 -1.79
CA GLY A 245 23.24 4.72 -1.89
C GLY A 245 24.58 5.19 -2.48
N LYS A 246 24.76 6.48 -2.76
CA LYS A 246 26.02 7.08 -3.25
C LYS A 246 26.77 7.81 -2.13
N PRO A 247 28.08 8.09 -2.28
CA PRO A 247 28.84 8.89 -1.32
C PRO A 247 28.25 10.28 -1.04
N GLU A 248 27.59 10.88 -2.04
CA GLU A 248 26.98 12.20 -1.99
C GLU A 248 25.54 12.18 -1.43
N GLN A 249 25.08 11.03 -0.91
CA GLN A 249 23.72 10.85 -0.40
C GLN A 249 23.36 11.95 0.62
N ARG A 250 22.22 12.61 0.39
CA ARG A 250 21.73 13.70 1.25
C ARG A 250 20.29 13.45 1.70
N ALA A 251 20.07 13.44 3.02
CA ALA A 251 18.74 13.36 3.60
C ALA A 251 17.95 14.66 3.39
N LEU A 252 16.66 14.55 3.15
CA LEU A 252 15.73 15.67 3.06
C LEU A 252 14.85 15.73 4.31
N ASP A 253 14.90 16.82 5.05
CA ASP A 253 13.96 17.07 6.16
C ASP A 253 12.61 17.59 5.64
N ALA A 254 12.67 18.42 4.60
CA ALA A 254 11.50 18.97 3.95
C ALA A 254 11.76 19.23 2.46
N MET A 255 10.69 19.25 1.67
CA MET A 255 10.68 19.73 0.30
C MET A 255 9.29 20.25 -0.08
N THR A 256 9.24 21.15 -1.06
CA THR A 256 7.99 21.61 -1.69
C THR A 256 7.56 20.67 -2.83
N VAL A 257 6.33 20.79 -3.32
CA VAL A 257 5.88 20.08 -4.53
C VAL A 257 6.75 20.46 -5.73
N ALA A 258 7.14 21.73 -5.85
CA ALA A 258 8.03 22.19 -6.92
C ALA A 258 9.40 21.50 -6.88
N GLU A 259 10.00 21.35 -5.69
CA GLU A 259 11.25 20.62 -5.50
C GLU A 259 11.08 19.14 -5.77
N ALA A 260 9.99 18.52 -5.30
CA ALA A 260 9.71 17.12 -5.57
C ALA A 260 9.62 16.84 -7.08
N LYS A 261 8.91 17.70 -7.84
CA LYS A 261 8.83 17.62 -9.32
C LYS A 261 10.21 17.78 -9.98
N ARG A 262 11.03 18.70 -9.48
CA ARG A 262 12.41 18.86 -9.96
C ARG A 262 13.25 17.62 -9.69
N TYR A 263 13.20 17.05 -8.48
CA TYR A 263 13.95 15.85 -8.14
C TYR A 263 13.49 14.60 -8.91
N LEU A 264 12.20 14.53 -9.28
CA LEU A 264 11.70 13.52 -10.22
C LEU A 264 12.32 13.67 -11.61
N ALA A 265 12.40 14.90 -12.14
CA ALA A 265 13.02 15.16 -13.44
C ALA A 265 14.54 14.93 -13.46
N GLU A 266 15.19 15.06 -12.31
CA GLU A 266 16.61 14.76 -12.08
C GLU A 266 16.89 13.26 -11.78
N ASP A 267 15.87 12.39 -11.85
CA ASP A 267 15.98 10.93 -11.65
C ASP A 267 16.56 10.50 -10.29
N HIS A 268 16.27 11.24 -9.21
CA HIS A 268 16.73 10.88 -7.86
C HIS A 268 15.99 9.68 -7.25
N PHE A 269 14.80 9.35 -7.76
CA PHE A 269 13.89 8.38 -7.12
C PHE A 269 13.65 7.15 -7.99
N LYS A 270 13.82 5.94 -7.42
CA LYS A 270 13.70 4.67 -8.15
C LYS A 270 12.24 4.22 -8.34
N THR A 271 11.92 3.73 -9.54
CA THR A 271 10.59 3.25 -10.01
C THR A 271 9.95 2.17 -9.13
N GLY A 272 10.74 1.35 -8.44
CA GLY A 272 10.23 0.27 -7.57
C GLY A 272 10.07 0.63 -6.09
N SER A 273 10.36 1.85 -5.67
CA SER A 273 10.36 2.21 -4.25
C SER A 273 9.91 3.64 -3.95
N MET A 274 10.76 4.63 -4.17
CA MET A 274 10.51 6.01 -3.75
C MET A 274 9.75 6.82 -4.81
N LEU A 275 9.94 6.49 -6.09
CA LEU A 275 9.29 7.22 -7.19
C LEU A 275 7.75 7.21 -7.07
N PRO A 276 7.08 6.05 -6.90
CA PRO A 276 5.62 6.03 -6.82
C PRO A 276 5.08 6.80 -5.61
N LYS A 277 5.84 6.82 -4.50
CA LYS A 277 5.48 7.59 -3.29
C LYS A 277 5.50 9.08 -3.54
N VAL A 278 6.57 9.57 -4.16
CA VAL A 278 6.71 11.00 -4.45
C VAL A 278 5.66 11.45 -5.46
N GLN A 279 5.38 10.63 -6.49
CA GLN A 279 4.29 10.89 -7.44
C GLN A 279 2.92 10.95 -6.74
N ALA A 280 2.60 9.95 -5.93
CA ALA A 280 1.36 9.90 -5.16
C ALA A 280 1.20 11.09 -4.20
N ILE A 281 2.30 11.54 -3.57
CA ILE A 281 2.30 12.75 -2.72
C ILE A 281 2.00 14.01 -3.51
N ILE A 282 2.65 14.18 -4.67
CA ILE A 282 2.41 15.35 -5.53
C ILE A 282 0.94 15.42 -5.90
N GLU A 283 0.38 14.30 -6.37
CA GLU A 283 -1.05 14.21 -6.70
C GLU A 283 -1.97 14.55 -5.52
N PHE A 284 -1.63 14.09 -4.30
CA PHE A 284 -2.41 14.39 -3.10
C PHE A 284 -2.37 15.88 -2.74
N LEU A 285 -1.19 16.49 -2.78
CA LEU A 285 -1.00 17.90 -2.42
C LEU A 285 -1.60 18.85 -3.46
N GLU A 286 -1.47 18.54 -4.75
CA GLU A 286 -2.08 19.33 -5.82
C GLU A 286 -3.61 19.26 -5.82
N ALA A 287 -4.18 18.19 -5.26
CA ALA A 287 -5.62 18.04 -5.03
C ALA A 287 -6.13 18.74 -3.75
N GLY A 288 -5.28 19.52 -3.06
CA GLY A 288 -5.67 20.30 -1.88
C GLY A 288 -5.31 19.68 -0.53
N GLY A 289 -4.54 18.59 -0.52
CA GLY A 289 -3.92 18.06 0.71
C GLY A 289 -3.00 19.11 1.36
N ARG A 290 -2.93 19.14 2.70
CA ARG A 290 -2.15 20.16 3.42
C ARG A 290 -0.68 19.78 3.56
N GLN A 291 -0.42 18.50 3.82
CA GLN A 291 0.93 18.01 4.10
C GLN A 291 1.03 16.53 3.78
N ALA A 292 2.16 16.11 3.21
CA ALA A 292 2.52 14.71 3.14
C ALA A 292 3.81 14.43 3.92
N ILE A 293 3.98 13.19 4.36
CA ILE A 293 5.12 12.76 5.16
C ILE A 293 5.61 11.42 4.64
N ILE A 294 6.92 11.27 4.48
CA ILE A 294 7.57 9.98 4.27
C ILE A 294 8.46 9.71 5.48
N THR A 295 8.27 8.56 6.12
CA THR A 295 9.09 8.15 7.25
C THR A 295 9.03 6.63 7.47
N ASP A 296 9.70 6.09 8.48
CA ASP A 296 9.57 4.69 8.88
C ASP A 296 8.54 4.53 10.01
N PRO A 297 8.09 3.30 10.32
CA PRO A 297 7.07 3.08 11.35
C PRO A 297 7.41 3.59 12.75
N GLU A 298 8.70 3.56 13.14
CA GLU A 298 9.14 3.93 14.48
C GLU A 298 9.05 5.44 14.71
N HIS A 299 9.20 6.21 13.63
CA HIS A 299 9.21 7.68 13.66
C HIS A 299 7.88 8.34 13.25
N ILE A 300 6.81 7.57 12.99
CA ILE A 300 5.49 8.13 12.57
C ILE A 300 4.99 9.21 13.53
N GLU A 301 5.00 8.95 14.84
CA GLU A 301 4.51 9.90 15.85
C GLU A 301 5.31 11.21 15.79
N ALA A 302 6.64 11.10 15.83
CA ALA A 302 7.54 12.24 15.76
C ALA A 302 7.39 13.01 14.44
N ALA A 303 7.18 12.33 13.31
CA ALA A 303 7.06 12.95 12.00
C ALA A 303 5.76 13.75 11.85
N ILE A 304 4.64 13.23 12.35
CA ILE A 304 3.36 13.94 12.38
C ILE A 304 3.43 15.20 13.26
N GLU A 305 4.15 15.13 14.38
CA GLU A 305 4.45 16.30 15.23
C GLU A 305 5.50 17.25 14.63
N GLY A 306 6.10 16.87 13.49
CA GLY A 306 7.05 17.69 12.78
C GLY A 306 8.49 17.63 13.26
N ARG A 307 8.84 16.60 14.04
CA ARG A 307 10.16 16.35 14.63
C ARG A 307 10.92 15.19 13.94
N GLY A 308 10.45 14.71 12.80
CA GLY A 308 11.06 13.60 12.06
C GLY A 308 10.48 13.46 10.65
N GLY A 309 10.98 12.49 9.89
CA GLY A 309 10.52 12.24 8.52
C GLY A 309 10.95 13.30 7.51
N THR A 310 10.59 13.06 6.25
CA THR A 310 10.60 14.10 5.21
C THR A 310 9.21 14.66 5.06
N ARG A 311 9.07 15.97 5.26
CA ARG A 311 7.82 16.70 5.03
C ARG A 311 7.73 17.20 3.60
N VAL A 312 6.59 16.96 2.97
CA VAL A 312 6.27 17.57 1.68
C VAL A 312 5.08 18.51 1.85
N THR A 313 5.22 19.74 1.38
CA THR A 313 4.18 20.77 1.39
C THR A 313 3.96 21.31 -0.02
N PRO A 314 2.80 21.95 -0.31
CA PRO A 314 2.56 22.61 -1.59
C PRO A 314 3.70 23.54 -2.01
#